data_AF-A0A0C9W9X7-F1
#
_entry.id   AF-A0A0C9W9X7-F1
#
_cell.length_a   1.000
_cell.length_b   1.000
_cell.length_c   1.000
_cell.angle_alpha   90.00
_cell.angle_beta   90.00
_cell.angle_gamma   90.00
#
_symmetry.space_group_name_H-M   'P 1'
#
loop_
_entity.id
_entity.type
_entity.pdbx_description
1 polymer ?
#
loop_
_entity_poly.entity_id
_entity_poly.type
_entity_poly.pdbx_seq_one_letter_code
_entity_poly.pdbx_strand_id
1 'polypeptide(L)'
;YHTSAFLGEAWVIELLVGHPKHMWCELGMHAPTFVELVSELHNLGHTNSKFLSLEEQLAIFLCTSVTGLTTRHIGEHFQQLNETIVK
;
A
#
# COMPACT_ATOMS: atom_id res chain seq x y z
N TYR A 1 4.97 -9.63 -19.03
CA TYR A 1 4.22 -8.52 -18.39
C TYR A 1 4.02 -8.86 -16.92
N HIS A 2 4.84 -8.28 -16.02
CA HIS A 2 4.79 -8.47 -14.55
C HIS A 2 4.91 -7.14 -13.78
N THR A 3 4.82 -6.00 -14.48
CA THR A 3 5.18 -4.68 -13.96
C THR A 3 4.26 -4.18 -12.84
N SER A 4 3.02 -4.67 -12.73
CA SER A 4 2.06 -4.19 -11.72
C SER A 4 2.29 -4.76 -10.32
N ALA A 5 2.78 -6.00 -10.19
CA ALA A 5 2.99 -6.65 -8.89
C ALA A 5 4.20 -6.08 -8.14
N PHE A 6 5.23 -5.65 -8.88
CA PHE A 6 6.40 -5.03 -8.26
C PHE A 6 6.11 -3.59 -7.79
N LEU A 7 5.13 -2.91 -8.40
CA LEU A 7 4.81 -1.52 -8.04
C LEU A 7 3.96 -1.40 -6.78
N GLY A 8 3.00 -2.29 -6.56
CA GLY A 8 2.14 -2.24 -5.36
C GLY A 8 2.89 -2.65 -4.09
N GLU A 9 3.66 -3.73 -4.13
CA GLU A 9 4.47 -4.19 -3.00
C GLU A 9 5.58 -3.18 -2.66
N ALA A 10 6.26 -2.63 -3.68
CA ALA A 10 7.25 -1.56 -3.46
C ALA A 10 6.62 -0.31 -2.84
N TRP A 11 5.42 0.07 -3.26
CA TRP A 11 4.70 1.21 -2.68
C TRP A 11 4.33 0.98 -1.20
N VAL A 12 3.87 -0.22 -0.85
CA VAL A 12 3.61 -0.55 0.56
C VAL A 12 4.90 -0.51 1.38
N ILE A 13 6.02 -1.01 0.83
CA ILE A 13 7.32 -0.92 1.50
C ILE A 13 7.75 0.54 1.67
N GLU A 14 7.58 1.40 0.67
CA GLU A 14 7.87 2.83 0.77
C GLU A 14 7.01 3.53 1.83
N LEU A 15 5.74 3.15 1.97
CA LEU A 15 4.88 3.65 3.04
C LEU A 15 5.40 3.23 4.42
N LEU A 16 5.79 1.96 4.57
CA LEU A 16 6.27 1.41 5.84
C LEU A 16 7.63 1.97 6.27
N VAL A 17 8.54 2.16 5.32
CA VAL A 17 9.92 2.64 5.56
C VAL A 17 10.02 4.17 5.49
N GLY A 18 9.05 4.81 4.84
CA GLY A 18 9.01 6.25 4.61
C GLY A 18 8.64 7.06 5.85
N HIS A 19 8.27 8.31 5.61
CA HIS A 19 7.98 9.24 6.69
C HIS A 19 6.65 8.85 7.39
N PRO A 20 6.57 8.81 8.75
CA PRO A 20 5.37 8.38 9.48
C PRO A 20 4.11 9.17 9.14
N LYS A 21 4.28 10.44 8.72
CA LYS A 21 3.18 11.29 8.25
C LYS A 21 2.54 10.77 6.96
N HIS A 22 3.29 10.12 6.07
CA HIS A 22 2.77 9.59 4.81
C HIS A 22 1.83 8.41 5.08
N MET A 23 2.21 7.50 5.98
CA MET A 23 1.32 6.43 6.46
C MET A 23 -0.01 6.96 7.01
N TRP A 24 0.06 8.01 7.83
CA TRP A 24 -1.15 8.64 8.35
C TRP A 24 -1.98 9.32 7.25
N CYS A 25 -1.34 10.04 6.33
CA CYS A 25 -2.02 10.74 5.25
C CYS A 25 -2.66 9.79 4.23
N GLU A 26 -2.05 8.64 3.95
CA GLU A 26 -2.51 7.70 2.92
C GLU A 26 -3.46 6.64 3.48
N LEU A 27 -3.12 6.03 4.63
CA LEU A 27 -3.88 4.92 5.22
C LEU A 27 -4.69 5.31 6.46
N GLY A 28 -4.52 6.54 6.96
CA GLY A 28 -5.21 7.01 8.17
C GLY A 28 -4.69 6.37 9.47
N MET A 29 -3.53 5.69 9.44
CA MET A 29 -2.97 5.00 10.60
C MET A 29 -1.44 4.96 10.59
N HIS A 30 -0.85 4.53 11.71
CA HIS A 30 0.60 4.37 11.86
C HIS A 30 1.09 2.98 11.42
N ALA A 31 2.36 2.88 11.06
CA ALA A 31 2.97 1.62 10.59
C ALA A 31 2.88 0.44 11.56
N PRO A 32 3.11 0.61 12.87
CA PRO A 32 2.93 -0.49 13.82
C PRO A 32 1.49 -1.02 13.81
N THR A 33 0.50 -0.12 13.80
CA THR A 33 -0.92 -0.49 13.78
C THR A 33 -1.31 -1.21 12.48
N PHE A 34 -0.75 -0.78 11.35
CA PHE A 34 -0.97 -1.44 10.07
C PHE A 34 -0.40 -2.88 10.07
N VAL A 35 0.83 -3.06 10.55
CA VAL A 35 1.47 -4.39 10.63
C VAL A 35 0.73 -5.32 11.58
N GLU A 36 0.26 -4.82 12.73
CA GLU A 36 -0.58 -5.59 13.67
C GLU A 36 -1.89 -6.03 12.99
N LEU A 37 -2.55 -5.13 12.25
CA LEU A 37 -3.77 -5.45 11.52
C LEU A 37 -3.57 -6.50 10.43
N VAL A 38 -2.46 -6.43 9.69
CA VAL A 38 -2.07 -7.48 8.73
C VAL A 38 -1.90 -8.83 9.43
N SER A 39 -1.20 -8.85 10.57
CA SER A 39 -0.99 -10.08 11.34
C SER A 39 -2.30 -10.68 11.84
N GLU A 40 -3.23 -9.85 12.32
CA GLU A 40 -4.56 -10.30 12.74
C GLU A 40 -5.37 -10.88 11.57
N LEU A 41 -5.36 -10.23 10.41
CA LEU A 41 -6.04 -10.74 9.22
C LEU A 41 -5.44 -12.07 8.75
N HIS A 42 -4.13 -12.21 8.82
CA HIS A 42 -3.46 -13.47 8.53
C HIS A 42 -3.88 -14.58 9.51
N ASN A 43 -3.97 -14.26 10.81
CA ASN A 43 -4.46 -15.20 11.83
C ASN A 43 -5.92 -15.60 11.63
N LEU A 44 -6.74 -14.72 11.07
CA LEU A 44 -8.13 -15.01 10.67
C LEU A 44 -8.24 -15.82 9.37
N GLY A 45 -7.12 -16.14 8.73
CA GLY A 45 -7.06 -16.98 7.52
C GLY A 45 -7.13 -16.19 6.22
N HIS A 46 -6.98 -14.87 6.25
CA HIS A 46 -6.80 -14.10 5.03
C HIS A 46 -5.39 -14.29 4.48
N THR A 47 -5.29 -14.50 3.17
CA THR A 47 -4.02 -14.77 2.50
C THR A 47 -3.86 -13.89 1.27
N ASN A 48 -2.65 -13.93 0.70
CA ASN A 48 -2.37 -13.30 -0.58
C ASN A 48 -3.34 -13.79 -1.66
N SER A 49 -3.73 -12.88 -2.54
CA SER A 49 -4.46 -13.17 -3.77
C SER A 49 -3.48 -13.63 -4.86
N LYS A 50 -4.00 -14.07 -6.00
CA LYS A 50 -3.19 -14.47 -7.17
C LYS A 50 -2.27 -13.34 -7.68
N PHE A 51 -2.62 -12.09 -7.40
CA PHE A 51 -1.95 -10.92 -7.96
C PHE A 51 -1.54 -9.85 -6.93
N LEU A 52 -1.98 -9.96 -5.67
CA LEU A 52 -1.77 -8.95 -4.64
C LEU A 52 -1.47 -9.63 -3.30
N SER A 53 -0.47 -9.13 -2.59
CA SER A 53 -0.21 -9.45 -1.19
C SER A 53 -1.39 -9.03 -0.30
N LEU A 54 -1.47 -9.61 0.89
CA LEU A 54 -2.48 -9.23 1.89
C LEU A 54 -2.30 -7.77 2.31
N GLU A 55 -1.05 -7.33 2.41
CA GLU A 55 -0.64 -5.97 2.72
C GLU A 55 -1.12 -4.98 1.67
N GLU A 56 -0.93 -5.27 0.37
CA GLU A 56 -1.45 -4.44 -0.72
C GLU A 56 -2.98 -4.38 -0.71
N GLN A 57 -3.64 -5.52 -0.51
CA GLN A 57 -5.11 -5.57 -0.44
C GLN A 57 -5.64 -4.69 0.69
N LEU A 58 -5.02 -4.78 1.86
CA LEU A 58 -5.39 -3.99 3.02
C LEU A 58 -5.09 -2.50 2.80
N ALA A 59 -3.92 -2.15 2.25
CA ALA A 59 -3.55 -0.77 1.95
C ALA A 59 -4.53 -0.13 0.95
N ILE A 60 -4.92 -0.85 -0.11
CA ILE A 60 -5.93 -0.40 -1.08
C ILE A 60 -7.30 -0.23 -0.40
N PHE A 61 -7.71 -1.18 0.43
CA PHE A 61 -8.97 -1.11 1.16
C PHE A 61 -9.01 0.10 2.11
N LEU A 62 -7.94 0.38 2.85
CA LEU A 62 -7.86 1.50 3.76
C LEU A 62 -7.82 2.85 3.03
N CYS A 63 -7.01 2.95 1.97
CA CYS A 63 -6.94 4.15 1.13
C CYS A 63 -8.32 4.52 0.56
N THR A 64 -9.09 3.52 0.11
CA THR A 64 -10.45 3.72 -0.41
C THR A 64 -11.50 3.99 0.68
N SER A 65 -11.42 3.31 1.83
CA SER A 65 -12.47 3.34 2.85
C SER A 65 -12.30 4.43 3.91
N VAL A 66 -11.05 4.70 4.32
CA VAL A 66 -10.72 5.63 5.42
C VAL A 66 -10.46 7.03 4.87
N THR A 67 -9.68 7.11 3.81
CA THR A 67 -9.13 8.38 3.34
C THR A 67 -9.95 8.98 2.19
N GLY A 68 -10.79 8.17 1.53
CA GLY A 68 -11.56 8.58 0.36
C GLY A 68 -10.66 9.01 -0.81
N LEU A 69 -9.36 8.68 -0.75
CA LEU A 69 -8.40 9.00 -1.80
C LEU A 69 -8.69 8.08 -2.99
N THR A 70 -8.89 8.71 -4.14
CA THR A 70 -9.20 8.01 -5.38
C THR A 70 -7.95 7.39 -5.98
N THR A 71 -8.13 6.39 -6.85
CA THR A 71 -7.11 5.78 -7.73
C THR A 71 -6.23 6.80 -8.47
N ARG A 72 -6.64 8.07 -8.53
CA ARG A 72 -5.89 9.20 -9.05
C ARG A 72 -4.68 9.59 -8.20
N HIS A 73 -4.77 9.63 -6.86
CA HIS A 73 -3.59 9.91 -6.01
C HIS A 73 -2.59 8.76 -6.07
N ILE A 74 -3.09 7.52 -6.06
CA ILE A 74 -2.29 6.32 -6.30
C ILE A 74 -1.62 6.43 -7.68
N GLY A 75 -2.38 6.76 -8.73
CA GLY A 75 -1.85 6.96 -10.09
C GLY A 75 -0.79 8.06 -10.21
N GLU A 76 -0.95 9.18 -9.50
CA GLU A 76 0.00 10.30 -9.46
C GLU A 76 1.32 9.90 -8.78
N HIS A 77 1.25 9.17 -7.66
CA HIS A 77 2.44 8.61 -7.00
C HIS A 77 3.17 7.59 -7.89
N PHE A 78 2.41 6.77 -8.64
CA PHE A 78 2.94 5.75 -9.54
C PHE A 78 3.59 6.37 -10.80
N GLN A 79 3.09 7.51 -11.29
CA GLN A 79 3.77 8.26 -12.36
C GLN A 79 5.08 8.87 -11.87
N GLN A 80 5.09 9.49 -10.69
CA GLN A 80 6.27 10.14 -10.13
C GLN A 80 7.39 9.14 -9.76
N LEU A 81 7.05 7.93 -9.31
CA LEU A 81 8.00 6.85 -9.07
C LEU A 81 8.63 6.32 -10.37
N ASN A 82 7.84 6.19 -11.46
CA ASN A 82 8.38 5.82 -12.76
C ASN A 82 9.32 6.88 -13.35
N GLU A 83 9.05 8.18 -13.18
CA GLU A 83 9.95 9.24 -13.65
C GLU A 83 11.30 9.24 -12.92
N THR A 84 11.35 8.76 -11.67
CA THR A 84 12.56 8.79 -10.83
C THR A 84 13.47 7.59 -11.08
N ILE A 85 12.93 6.44 -11.51
CA ILE A 85 13.67 5.20 -11.75
C ILE A 85 14.30 5.15 -13.16
N VAL A 86 13.86 5.97 -14.11
CA VAL A 86 14.36 5.98 -15.51
C VAL A 86 15.49 7.02 -15.72
N LYS A 87 16.49 7.07 -14.84
CA LYS A 87 17.69 7.90 -15.05
C LYS A 87 18.98 7.10 -15.03
#